data_AF-G8RPQ9-F1
#
_entry.id   AF-G8RPQ9-F1
#
_cell.length_a   1.000
_cell.length_b   1.000
_cell.length_c   1.000
_cell.angle_alpha   90.00
_cell.angle_beta   90.00
_cell.angle_gamma   90.00
#
_symmetry.space_group_name_H-M   'P 1'
#
loop_
_entity.id
_entity.type
_entity.pdbx_description
1 polymer ?
#
loop_
_entity_poly.entity_id
_entity_poly.type
_entity_poly.pdbx_seq_one_letter_code
_entity_poly.pdbx_strand_id
1 'polypeptide(L)'
;MKRGFVVAVCGLAVVVAGLSGCSKDEKKSETSGSTSSAAAAEGKTTVTIDGKDQAVTGTVVCSSMGGNLNIAIGDAATGIAAVVSEGDSPTVQSVGLGNVNGVTLGYQQGAGQGEAKAEKDGKTYTITGTATGVDMANPMQPVNKPFEIEVSCP
;
A
#
# COMPACT_ATOMS: atom_id res chain seq x y z
N MET A 1 40.40 33.97 13.87
CA MET A 1 39.85 32.60 13.95
C MET A 1 39.44 32.14 12.57
N LYS A 2 39.69 30.86 12.29
CA LYS A 2 39.35 30.06 11.08
C LYS A 2 40.27 30.25 9.87
N ARG A 3 41.21 29.30 9.78
CA ARG A 3 42.16 29.04 8.69
C ARG A 3 41.42 28.32 7.57
N GLY A 4 41.57 28.81 6.33
CA GLY A 4 41.19 28.06 5.13
C GLY A 4 42.24 26.98 4.81
N PHE A 5 41.80 25.88 4.23
CA PHE A 5 42.69 24.88 3.62
C PHE A 5 42.00 24.23 2.40
N VAL A 6 42.57 24.55 1.23
CA VAL A 6 42.96 23.66 0.11
C VAL A 6 41.90 22.92 -0.74
N VAL A 7 42.14 23.09 -2.05
CA VAL A 7 41.49 22.58 -3.27
C VAL A 7 42.10 21.22 -3.69
N ALA A 8 41.39 20.51 -4.60
CA ALA A 8 41.89 19.57 -5.64
C ALA A 8 41.73 18.05 -5.34
N VAL A 9 41.45 17.10 -6.27
CA VAL A 9 41.17 17.03 -7.73
C VAL A 9 40.92 15.53 -8.09
N CYS A 10 40.34 15.23 -9.28
CA CYS A 10 40.24 13.94 -10.02
C CYS A 10 39.25 12.88 -9.48
N GLY A 11 38.34 12.26 -10.24
CA GLY A 11 38.23 12.05 -11.69
C GLY A 11 38.71 10.64 -12.08
N LEU A 12 37.80 9.69 -12.31
CA LEU A 12 38.05 8.55 -13.21
C LEU A 12 36.74 7.94 -13.71
N ALA A 13 36.52 8.07 -15.02
CA ALA A 13 35.54 7.31 -15.78
C ALA A 13 36.09 5.91 -16.06
N VAL A 14 35.26 4.88 -15.92
CA VAL A 14 35.55 3.55 -16.47
C VAL A 14 34.31 3.08 -17.24
N VAL A 15 34.44 3.10 -18.57
CA VAL A 15 33.59 2.37 -19.51
C VAL A 15 34.18 0.96 -19.62
N VAL A 16 33.37 -0.07 -19.39
CA VAL A 16 33.65 -1.42 -19.90
C VAL A 16 32.39 -1.95 -20.56
N ALA A 17 32.58 -2.30 -21.84
CA ALA A 17 31.61 -2.90 -22.72
C ALA A 17 31.60 -4.43 -22.58
N GLY A 18 30.42 -5.03 -22.79
CA GLY A 18 30.21 -6.35 -23.39
C GLY A 18 30.48 -7.58 -22.52
N LEU A 19 29.52 -8.52 -22.50
CA LEU A 19 29.63 -9.85 -23.13
C LEU A 19 28.38 -10.69 -22.78
N SER A 20 27.74 -11.19 -23.83
CA SER A 20 26.74 -12.26 -23.85
C SER A 20 27.26 -13.57 -23.26
N GLY A 21 26.45 -14.30 -22.47
CA GLY A 21 26.75 -15.67 -22.07
C GLY A 21 25.70 -16.31 -21.13
N CYS A 22 25.01 -17.34 -21.62
CA CYS A 22 24.26 -18.32 -20.82
C CYS A 22 25.19 -19.45 -20.33
N SER A 23 25.20 -19.77 -19.02
CA SER A 23 25.17 -21.15 -18.43
C SER A 23 25.77 -21.23 -17.00
N LYS A 24 24.95 -21.79 -16.08
CA LYS A 24 25.24 -22.66 -14.91
C LYS A 24 26.23 -22.26 -13.79
N ASP A 25 25.60 -22.17 -12.61
CA ASP A 25 25.95 -22.70 -11.27
C ASP A 25 27.06 -22.12 -10.37
N GLU A 26 26.61 -21.85 -9.12
CA GLU A 26 27.28 -21.79 -7.80
C GLU A 26 28.02 -20.53 -7.28
N LYS A 27 27.37 -19.94 -6.25
CA LYS A 27 27.85 -19.26 -5.03
C LYS A 27 28.65 -17.94 -5.12
N LYS A 28 28.07 -16.87 -4.56
CA LYS A 28 28.38 -16.30 -3.21
C LYS A 28 27.91 -14.83 -3.10
N SER A 29 27.36 -14.49 -1.93
CA SER A 29 27.42 -13.18 -1.25
C SER A 29 26.64 -11.98 -1.80
N GLU A 30 25.53 -11.73 -1.11
CA GLU A 30 24.88 -10.46 -0.73
C GLU A 30 25.37 -9.13 -1.34
N THR A 31 24.43 -8.39 -1.92
CA THR A 31 24.23 -6.95 -1.64
C THR A 31 22.78 -6.58 -1.87
N SER A 32 22.23 -5.91 -0.86
CA SER A 32 20.86 -5.43 -0.71
C SER A 32 20.34 -4.63 -1.90
N GLY A 33 19.17 -5.06 -2.36
CA GLY A 33 18.15 -4.19 -2.93
C GLY A 33 16.84 -4.86 -2.59
N SER A 34 16.12 -4.35 -1.58
CA SER A 34 14.72 -4.74 -1.38
C SER A 34 13.93 -4.21 -2.56
N THR A 35 13.94 -4.98 -3.65
CA THR A 35 12.96 -4.84 -4.72
C THR A 35 11.63 -5.17 -4.07
N SER A 36 10.87 -4.13 -3.69
CA SER A 36 9.47 -4.28 -3.29
C SER A 36 8.79 -5.07 -4.40
N SER A 37 8.46 -6.32 -4.09
CA SER A 37 7.81 -7.21 -5.03
C SER A 37 6.35 -6.77 -5.10
N ALA A 38 6.02 -5.99 -6.12
CA ALA A 38 4.63 -5.70 -6.45
C ALA A 38 4.05 -6.97 -7.07
N ALA A 39 3.22 -7.69 -6.31
CA ALA A 39 2.56 -8.88 -6.79
C ALA A 39 1.10 -8.55 -7.11
N ALA A 40 0.66 -8.92 -8.31
CA ALA A 40 -0.74 -8.85 -8.69
C ALA A 40 -1.48 -10.01 -8.01
N ALA A 41 -2.54 -9.72 -7.29
CA ALA A 41 -3.33 -10.78 -6.68
C ALA A 41 -4.23 -11.46 -7.72
N GLU A 42 -4.23 -12.78 -7.71
CA GLU A 42 -5.21 -13.59 -8.42
C GLU A 42 -6.28 -14.02 -7.42
N GLY A 43 -7.47 -13.43 -7.50
CA GLY A 43 -8.56 -13.69 -6.56
C GLY A 43 -9.72 -12.71 -6.72
N LYS A 44 -10.91 -13.11 -6.25
CA LYS A 44 -12.06 -12.21 -6.18
C LYS A 44 -11.76 -11.15 -5.12
N THR A 45 -11.86 -9.88 -5.51
CA THR A 45 -11.79 -8.76 -4.56
C THR A 45 -13.19 -8.25 -4.34
N THR A 46 -13.58 -8.11 -3.07
CA THR A 46 -14.90 -7.60 -2.70
C THR A 46 -14.70 -6.37 -1.84
N VAL A 47 -15.39 -5.28 -2.18
CA VAL A 47 -15.41 -4.06 -1.37
C VAL A 47 -16.87 -3.70 -1.16
N THR A 48 -17.30 -3.65 0.10
CA THR A 48 -18.62 -3.14 0.46
C THR A 48 -18.49 -1.90 1.33
N ILE A 49 -19.36 -0.93 1.09
CA ILE A 49 -19.46 0.31 1.86
C ILE A 49 -20.93 0.51 2.16
N ASP A 50 -21.28 0.67 3.43
CA ASP A 50 -22.68 0.77 3.89
C ASP A 50 -23.53 -0.44 3.48
N GLY A 51 -22.91 -1.63 3.43
CA GLY A 51 -23.54 -2.87 2.97
C GLY A 51 -23.78 -2.96 1.46
N LYS A 52 -23.29 -2.00 0.67
CA LYS A 52 -23.41 -1.99 -0.79
C LYS A 52 -22.10 -2.40 -1.43
N ASP A 53 -22.15 -3.41 -2.30
CA ASP A 53 -21.03 -3.79 -3.15
C ASP A 53 -20.65 -2.63 -4.06
N GLN A 54 -19.36 -2.29 -4.09
CA GLN A 54 -18.82 -1.23 -4.92
C GLN A 54 -18.52 -1.70 -6.34
N ALA A 55 -18.70 -2.99 -6.64
CA ALA A 55 -18.46 -3.60 -7.96
C ALA A 55 -17.08 -3.20 -8.52
N VAL A 56 -16.06 -3.23 -7.65
CA VAL A 56 -14.71 -2.83 -7.99
C VAL A 56 -14.16 -3.68 -9.13
N THR A 57 -13.73 -3.02 -10.20
CA THR A 57 -13.07 -3.63 -11.35
C THR A 57 -11.59 -3.25 -11.36
N GLY A 58 -10.75 -4.12 -11.92
CA GLY A 58 -9.32 -3.86 -12.08
C GLY A 58 -8.47 -4.84 -11.28
N THR A 59 -7.17 -4.52 -11.17
CA THR A 59 -6.19 -5.37 -10.50
C THR A 59 -6.03 -4.98 -9.04
N VAL A 60 -5.64 -5.95 -8.23
CA VAL A 60 -5.11 -5.69 -6.90
C VAL A 60 -3.59 -5.70 -6.96
N VAL A 61 -2.99 -4.66 -6.39
CA VAL A 61 -1.54 -4.55 -6.28
C VAL A 61 -1.17 -4.49 -4.81
N CYS A 62 -0.34 -5.43 -4.37
CA CYS A 62 0.16 -5.48 -3.00
C CYS A 62 1.67 -5.25 -2.99
N SER A 63 2.15 -4.36 -2.13
CA SER A 63 3.58 -4.05 -1.99
C SER A 63 3.98 -3.84 -0.54
N SER A 64 4.97 -4.61 -0.10
CA SER A 64 5.58 -4.48 1.22
C SER A 64 6.60 -3.33 1.27
N MET A 65 6.45 -2.46 2.27
CA MET A 65 7.38 -1.37 2.54
C MET A 65 7.31 -0.94 4.00
N GLY A 66 8.46 -0.89 4.67
CA GLY A 66 8.58 -0.32 6.02
C GLY A 66 7.80 -1.06 7.11
N GLY A 67 7.70 -2.39 7.02
CA GLY A 67 6.94 -3.21 7.98
C GLY A 67 5.43 -3.22 7.74
N ASN A 68 4.97 -2.63 6.63
CA ASN A 68 3.57 -2.59 6.22
C ASN A 68 3.37 -3.22 4.85
N LEU A 69 2.20 -3.80 4.65
CA LEU A 69 1.66 -4.19 3.37
C LEU A 69 0.72 -3.09 2.88
N ASN A 70 1.05 -2.53 1.71
CA ASN A 70 0.22 -1.55 1.02
C ASN A 70 -0.60 -2.28 -0.04
N ILE A 71 -1.91 -2.11 -0.02
CA ILE A 71 -2.87 -2.78 -0.89
C ILE A 71 -3.60 -1.70 -1.68
N ALA A 72 -3.49 -1.72 -3.00
CA ALA A 72 -4.28 -0.87 -3.90
C ALA A 72 -5.29 -1.74 -4.66
N ILE A 73 -6.54 -1.29 -4.75
CA ILE A 73 -7.65 -2.07 -5.31
C ILE A 73 -8.29 -1.31 -6.47
N GLY A 74 -8.29 -1.94 -7.65
CA GLY A 74 -8.90 -1.40 -8.85
C GLY A 74 -7.98 -0.46 -9.60
N ASP A 75 -8.56 0.56 -10.25
CA ASP A 75 -7.81 1.57 -10.98
C ASP A 75 -7.49 2.80 -10.12
N ALA A 76 -6.70 3.73 -10.66
CA ALA A 76 -6.39 4.96 -9.94
C ALA A 76 -7.60 5.88 -9.71
N ALA A 77 -8.70 5.69 -10.45
CA ALA A 77 -9.90 6.50 -10.33
C ALA A 77 -10.83 6.02 -9.21
N THR A 78 -10.84 4.72 -8.86
CA THR A 78 -11.57 4.20 -7.69
C THR A 78 -10.98 4.74 -6.39
N GLY A 79 -9.66 4.88 -6.32
CA GLY A 79 -8.96 5.45 -5.17
C GLY A 79 -9.09 4.61 -3.89
N ILE A 80 -9.30 3.30 -4.03
CA ILE A 80 -9.42 2.38 -2.90
C ILE A 80 -8.05 1.81 -2.56
N ALA A 81 -7.63 1.98 -1.32
CA ALA A 81 -6.37 1.46 -0.81
C ALA A 81 -6.44 1.15 0.68
N ALA A 82 -5.61 0.22 1.14
CA ALA A 82 -5.45 -0.07 2.56
C ALA A 82 -3.97 -0.25 2.89
N VAL A 83 -3.60 0.11 4.11
CA VAL A 83 -2.27 -0.14 4.66
C VAL A 83 -2.45 -0.92 5.96
N VAL A 84 -1.87 -2.11 6.00
CA VAL A 84 -1.87 -2.99 7.18
C VAL A 84 -0.44 -3.32 7.57
N SER A 85 -0.18 -3.61 8.84
CA SER A 85 1.13 -4.12 9.25
C SER A 85 1.39 -5.51 8.65
N GLU A 86 2.66 -5.84 8.42
CA GLU A 86 3.05 -7.19 8.02
C GLU A 86 2.90 -8.20 9.19
N GLY A 87 2.91 -9.49 8.87
CA GLY A 87 2.76 -10.59 9.83
C GLY A 87 1.44 -11.37 9.69
N ASP A 88 1.18 -12.25 10.66
CA ASP A 88 0.00 -13.13 10.68
C ASP A 88 -1.19 -12.54 11.44
N SER A 89 -0.93 -11.54 12.29
CA SER A 89 -1.96 -10.76 12.98
C SER A 89 -1.80 -9.29 12.61
N PRO A 90 -2.19 -8.90 11.39
CA PRO A 90 -2.02 -7.54 10.90
C PRO A 90 -2.89 -6.54 11.67
N THR A 91 -2.40 -5.32 11.80
CA THR A 91 -3.16 -4.17 12.31
C THR A 91 -3.43 -3.21 11.17
N VAL A 92 -4.59 -2.57 11.18
CA VAL A 92 -4.93 -1.58 10.16
C VAL A 92 -4.32 -0.25 10.52
N GLN A 93 -3.50 0.29 9.61
CA GLN A 93 -2.94 1.63 9.73
C GLN A 93 -3.86 2.65 9.08
N SER A 94 -4.29 2.37 7.85
CA SER A 94 -5.22 3.26 7.14
C SER A 94 -6.03 2.54 6.07
N VAL A 95 -7.18 3.12 5.74
CA VAL A 95 -8.02 2.71 4.61
C VAL A 95 -8.49 3.97 3.90
N GLY A 96 -8.34 4.04 2.58
CA GLY A 96 -9.00 4.99 1.71
C GLY A 96 -10.04 4.25 0.89
N LEU A 97 -11.28 4.75 0.86
CA LEU A 97 -12.40 4.15 0.13
C LEU A 97 -12.80 4.97 -1.10
N GLY A 98 -11.98 5.94 -1.50
CA GLY A 98 -12.30 6.87 -2.58
C GLY A 98 -13.47 7.81 -2.25
N ASN A 99 -14.09 8.34 -3.29
CA ASN A 99 -15.27 9.19 -3.17
C ASN A 99 -16.55 8.36 -3.32
N VAL A 100 -17.41 8.40 -2.30
CA VAL A 100 -18.69 7.71 -2.28
C VAL A 100 -19.79 8.74 -2.10
N ASN A 101 -20.62 8.93 -3.12
CA ASN A 101 -21.72 9.90 -3.13
C ASN A 101 -21.30 11.33 -2.75
N GLY A 102 -20.14 11.79 -3.23
CA GLY A 102 -19.63 13.14 -2.95
C GLY A 102 -18.80 13.25 -1.67
N VAL A 103 -18.70 12.19 -0.88
CA VAL A 103 -17.91 12.17 0.37
C VAL A 103 -16.70 11.28 0.19
N THR A 104 -15.51 11.83 0.42
CA THR A 104 -14.28 11.03 0.50
C THR A 104 -14.22 10.34 1.85
N LEU A 105 -14.20 9.00 1.84
CA LEU A 105 -14.24 8.18 3.06
C LEU A 105 -12.87 7.55 3.33
N GLY A 106 -12.48 7.53 4.60
CA GLY A 106 -11.28 6.81 5.01
C GLY A 106 -11.19 6.54 6.50
N TYR A 107 -10.21 5.76 6.87
CA TYR A 107 -9.82 5.46 8.24
C TYR A 107 -8.31 5.72 8.38
N GLN A 108 -7.92 6.28 9.52
CA GLN A 108 -6.52 6.45 9.89
C GLN A 108 -6.36 6.15 11.39
N GLN A 109 -5.42 5.27 11.72
CA GLN A 109 -5.14 4.92 13.10
C GLN A 109 -4.66 6.15 13.88
N GLY A 110 -5.17 6.31 15.11
CA GLY A 110 -4.79 7.42 15.99
C GLY A 110 -5.45 8.76 15.66
N ALA A 111 -6.27 8.86 14.61
CA ALA A 111 -7.03 10.08 14.29
C ALA A 111 -8.21 10.35 15.25
N GLY A 112 -8.55 9.40 16.12
CA GLY A 112 -9.66 9.52 17.07
C GLY A 112 -11.05 9.38 16.44
N GLN A 113 -11.14 8.95 15.18
CA GLN A 113 -12.37 8.75 14.44
C GLN A 113 -12.36 7.43 13.68
N GLY A 114 -13.50 6.75 13.66
CA GLY A 114 -13.63 5.43 13.04
C GLY A 114 -12.82 4.36 13.76
N GLU A 115 -12.86 3.17 13.18
CA GLU A 115 -12.19 1.98 13.70
C GLU A 115 -11.98 1.01 12.54
N ALA A 116 -10.91 0.21 12.59
CA ALA A 116 -10.70 -0.84 11.61
C ALA A 116 -9.93 -2.01 12.22
N LYS A 117 -10.20 -3.21 11.69
CA LYS A 117 -9.54 -4.46 12.04
C LYS A 117 -9.17 -5.19 10.77
N ALA A 118 -8.06 -5.93 10.82
CA ALA A 118 -7.63 -6.80 9.75
C ALA A 118 -7.44 -8.21 10.29
N GLU A 119 -7.93 -9.18 9.54
CA GLU A 119 -7.65 -10.60 9.72
C GLU A 119 -6.95 -11.11 8.47
N LYS A 120 -6.06 -12.07 8.64
CA LYS A 120 -5.32 -12.69 7.55
C LYS A 120 -5.48 -14.19 7.61
N ASP A 121 -5.93 -14.78 6.51
CA ASP A 121 -5.97 -16.23 6.30
C ASP A 121 -5.15 -16.58 5.06
N GLY A 122 -3.95 -17.11 5.28
CA GLY A 122 -2.98 -17.39 4.22
C GLY A 122 -2.59 -16.12 3.45
N LYS A 123 -3.13 -15.97 2.24
CA LYS A 123 -2.91 -14.80 1.36
C LYS A 123 -4.10 -13.82 1.36
N THR A 124 -5.21 -14.17 2.00
CA THR A 124 -6.42 -13.38 2.03
C THR A 124 -6.43 -12.47 3.24
N TYR A 125 -6.74 -11.20 3.02
CA TYR A 125 -6.90 -10.16 4.02
C TYR A 125 -8.36 -9.75 4.05
N THR A 126 -8.96 -9.80 5.24
CA THR A 126 -10.31 -9.28 5.50
C THR A 126 -10.18 -8.06 6.39
N ILE A 127 -10.53 -6.89 5.87
CA ILE A 127 -10.43 -5.60 6.54
C ILE A 127 -11.83 -5.05 6.76
N THR A 128 -12.23 -4.91 8.01
CA THR A 128 -13.56 -4.40 8.38
C THR A 128 -13.41 -3.16 9.25
N GLY A 129 -14.40 -2.27 9.21
CA GLY A 129 -14.36 -1.09 10.05
C GLY A 129 -15.45 -0.07 9.76
N THR A 130 -15.26 1.10 10.34
CA THR A 130 -16.04 2.31 10.05
C THR A 130 -15.10 3.39 9.55
N ALA A 131 -15.31 3.82 8.31
CA ALA A 131 -14.61 4.94 7.70
C ALA A 131 -15.38 6.24 7.94
N THR A 132 -14.66 7.35 8.03
CA THR A 132 -15.21 8.68 8.23
C THR A 132 -14.90 9.60 7.05
N GLY A 133 -15.71 10.62 6.88
CA GLY A 133 -15.54 11.64 5.85
C GLY A 133 -16.31 12.90 6.19
N VAL A 134 -16.08 13.97 5.42
CA VAL A 134 -16.79 15.24 5.57
C VAL A 134 -17.68 15.44 4.37
N ASP A 135 -18.98 15.62 4.61
CA ASP A 135 -19.90 16.10 3.59
C ASP A 135 -19.83 17.63 3.52
N MET A 136 -19.43 18.17 2.36
CA MET A 136 -19.34 19.62 2.18
C MET A 136 -20.70 20.32 2.18
N ALA A 137 -21.80 19.59 1.93
CA ALA A 137 -23.15 20.12 2.08
C ALA A 137 -23.55 20.25 3.56
N ASN A 138 -22.92 19.49 4.46
CA ASN A 138 -23.15 19.55 5.90
C ASN A 138 -21.86 19.29 6.71
N PRO A 139 -20.91 20.25 6.73
CA PRO A 139 -19.57 20.03 7.30
C PRO A 139 -19.55 19.99 8.83
N MET A 140 -20.68 20.25 9.51
CA MET A 140 -20.77 20.24 10.97
C MET A 140 -20.87 18.83 11.55
N GLN A 141 -21.20 17.82 10.73
CA GLN A 141 -21.33 16.44 11.17
C GLN A 141 -20.51 15.50 10.28
N PRO A 142 -19.61 14.69 10.87
CA PRO A 142 -18.88 13.69 10.11
C PRO A 142 -19.83 12.61 9.58
N VAL A 143 -19.57 12.15 8.37
CA VAL A 143 -20.23 10.99 7.76
C VAL A 143 -19.45 9.75 8.14
N ASN A 144 -20.12 8.79 8.78
CA ASN A 144 -19.54 7.51 9.15
C ASN A 144 -20.19 6.40 8.32
N LYS A 145 -19.39 5.53 7.72
CA LYS A 145 -19.88 4.39 6.93
C LYS A 145 -19.12 3.12 7.28
N PRO A 146 -19.83 2.02 7.59
CA PRO A 146 -19.17 0.74 7.76
C PRO A 146 -18.64 0.27 6.41
N PHE A 147 -17.53 -0.46 6.43
CA PHE A 147 -16.94 -1.05 5.24
C PHE A 147 -16.40 -2.44 5.53
N GLU A 148 -16.30 -3.23 4.46
CA GLU A 148 -15.64 -4.52 4.44
C GLU A 148 -14.87 -4.66 3.12
N ILE A 149 -13.60 -5.05 3.22
CA ILE A 149 -12.72 -5.31 2.10
C ILE A 149 -12.21 -6.74 2.28
N GLU A 150 -12.44 -7.59 1.29
CA GLU A 150 -11.81 -8.90 1.18
C GLU A 150 -10.92 -8.90 -0.06
N VAL A 151 -9.64 -9.19 0.15
CA VAL A 151 -8.63 -9.09 -0.89
C VAL A 151 -7.54 -10.13 -0.69
N SER A 152 -7.14 -10.81 -1.75
CA SER A 152 -5.94 -11.65 -1.72
C SER A 152 -4.70 -10.81 -2.04
N CYS A 153 -3.56 -11.11 -1.44
CA CYS A 153 -2.26 -10.50 -1.71
C CYS A 153 -1.18 -11.59 -1.72
N PRO A 154 -0.42 -11.77 -2.83
CA PRO A 154 0.53 -12.88 -2.96
C PRO A 154 1.77 -12.81 -2.07
#